data_AF-A0A537SKI6-F1
#
_entry.id   AF-A0A537SKI6-F1
#
_cell.length_a   1.000
_cell.length_b   1.000
_cell.length_c   1.000
_cell.angle_alpha   90.00
_cell.angle_beta   90.00
_cell.angle_gamma   90.00
#
_symmetry.space_group_name_H-M   'P 1'
#
loop_
_entity.id
_entity.type
_entity.pdbx_description
1 polymer ?
#
loop_
_entity_poly.entity_id
_entity_poly.type
_entity_poly.pdbx_seq_one_letter_code
_entity_poly.pdbx_strand_id
1 'polypeptide(L)'
;MRSVRRYQLFLRAYPDAAFQMRRLADLVLTCVALAATLPLALLIALAIKCEGPGPIFERQTCIGRGGRRFQMLKFRTTVADREHNVPVWARKTTQVGQFLRSTRIENLPQLCNVLRGEMRLIDPDGSSPSFLD
;
A
#
# COMPACT_ATOMS: atom_id res chain seq x y z
N MET A 1 -13.98 23.73 -11.99
CA MET A 1 -14.70 22.79 -12.89
C MET A 1 -14.02 22.52 -14.25
N ARG A 2 -12.90 23.16 -14.64
CA ARG A 2 -12.20 22.88 -15.91
C ARG A 2 -11.23 21.67 -15.88
N SER A 3 -10.81 21.20 -14.70
CA SER A 3 -9.84 20.10 -14.54
C SER A 3 -10.42 18.71 -14.79
N VAL A 4 -11.70 18.49 -14.50
CA VAL A 4 -12.37 17.17 -14.63
C VAL A 4 -12.56 16.76 -16.09
N ARG A 5 -12.82 17.73 -17.00
CA ARG A 5 -13.00 17.46 -18.43
C ARG A 5 -11.74 16.91 -19.11
N ARG A 6 -10.55 17.32 -18.65
CA ARG A 6 -9.26 16.85 -19.21
C ARG A 6 -8.96 15.40 -18.83
N TYR A 7 -9.33 15.00 -17.61
CA TYR A 7 -9.27 13.61 -17.14
C TYR A 7 -10.20 12.69 -17.93
N GLN A 8 -11.44 13.13 -18.18
CA GLN A 8 -12.40 12.35 -18.99
C GLN A 8 -11.97 12.22 -20.45
N LEU A 9 -11.26 13.21 -21.00
CA LEU A 9 -10.68 13.16 -22.35
C LEU A 9 -9.47 12.23 -22.43
N PHE A 10 -8.62 12.17 -21.40
CA PHE A 10 -7.50 11.22 -21.32
C PHE A 10 -7.97 9.77 -21.16
N LEU A 11 -8.98 9.52 -20.32
CA LEU A 11 -9.60 8.21 -20.15
C LEU A 11 -10.31 7.70 -21.43
N ARG A 12 -10.70 8.60 -22.33
CA ARG A 12 -11.25 8.26 -23.66
C ARG A 12 -10.17 8.04 -24.73
N ALA A 13 -8.94 8.50 -24.51
CA ALA A 13 -7.87 8.47 -25.50
C ALA A 13 -7.04 7.17 -25.47
N TYR A 14 -7.16 6.35 -24.42
CA TYR A 14 -6.49 5.05 -24.33
C TYR A 14 -7.50 3.91 -24.47
N PRO A 15 -7.45 3.11 -25.55
CA PRO A 15 -8.38 2.01 -25.77
C PRO A 15 -8.22 0.92 -24.71
N ASP A 16 -9.33 0.27 -24.35
CA ASP A 16 -9.47 -0.69 -23.26
C ASP A 16 -8.42 -1.81 -23.23
N ALA A 17 -7.85 -2.18 -24.38
CA ALA A 17 -6.78 -3.17 -24.51
C ALA A 17 -5.47 -2.75 -23.82
N ALA A 18 -5.09 -1.47 -23.89
CA ALA A 18 -3.87 -0.97 -23.24
C ALA A 18 -4.02 -1.03 -21.71
N PHE A 19 -5.24 -0.86 -21.19
CA PHE A 19 -5.52 -0.92 -19.76
C PHE A 19 -5.45 -2.34 -19.20
N GLN A 20 -5.96 -3.32 -19.95
CA GLN A 20 -5.92 -4.74 -19.58
C GLN A 20 -4.51 -5.32 -19.69
N MET A 21 -3.76 -5.01 -20.76
CA MET A 21 -2.39 -5.50 -20.90
C MET A 21 -1.46 -4.95 -19.81
N ARG A 22 -1.64 -3.68 -19.44
CA ARG A 22 -0.95 -3.09 -18.28
C ARG A 22 -1.34 -3.77 -16.97
N ARG A 23 -2.59 -4.22 -16.82
CA ARG A 23 -3.02 -4.95 -15.62
C ARG A 23 -2.36 -6.32 -15.52
N LEU A 24 -2.20 -7.03 -16.63
CA LEU A 24 -1.48 -8.30 -16.65
C LEU A 24 -0.01 -8.10 -16.28
N ALA A 25 0.66 -7.09 -16.86
CA ALA A 25 2.04 -6.75 -16.51
C ALA A 25 2.17 -6.40 -15.02
N ASP A 26 1.26 -5.59 -14.48
CA ASP A 26 1.18 -5.20 -13.07
C ASP A 26 1.05 -6.42 -12.14
N LEU A 27 0.20 -7.38 -12.51
CA LEU A 27 0.03 -8.64 -11.77
C LEU A 27 1.27 -9.52 -11.83
N VAL A 28 1.88 -9.68 -13.01
CA VAL A 28 3.11 -10.49 -13.17
C VAL A 28 4.25 -9.90 -12.34
N LEU A 29 4.49 -8.59 -12.46
CA LEU A 29 5.51 -7.88 -11.68
C LEU A 29 5.24 -8.00 -10.18
N THR A 30 3.99 -7.87 -9.75
CA THR A 30 3.59 -8.01 -8.35
C THR A 30 3.84 -9.43 -7.84
N CYS A 31 3.49 -10.46 -8.60
CA CYS A 31 3.75 -11.86 -8.23
C CYS A 31 5.25 -12.14 -8.10
N VAL A 32 6.07 -11.66 -9.04
CA VAL A 32 7.53 -11.80 -8.99
C VAL A 32 8.09 -11.07 -7.78
N ALA A 33 7.68 -9.82 -7.56
CA ALA A 33 8.12 -9.03 -6.40
C ALA A 33 7.71 -9.69 -5.08
N LEU A 34 6.48 -10.20 -4.98
CA LEU A 34 5.99 -10.87 -3.78
C LEU A 34 6.77 -12.15 -3.50
N ALA A 35 7.03 -12.97 -4.52
CA ALA A 35 7.85 -14.18 -4.37
C ALA A 35 9.29 -13.84 -3.94
N ALA A 36 9.91 -12.84 -4.57
CA ALA A 36 11.27 -12.42 -4.25
C ALA A 36 11.38 -11.79 -2.85
N THR A 37 10.34 -11.09 -2.39
CA THR A 37 10.35 -10.40 -1.10
C THR A 37 9.77 -11.22 0.04
N LEU A 38 9.16 -12.37 -0.22
CA LEU A 38 8.60 -13.27 0.79
C LEU A 38 9.58 -13.62 1.94
N PRO A 39 10.84 -14.05 1.67
CA PRO A 39 11.78 -14.36 2.76
C PRO A 39 12.11 -13.11 3.59
N LEU A 40 12.27 -11.96 2.95
CA LEU A 40 12.51 -10.70 3.63
C LEU A 40 11.29 -10.28 4.49
N ALA A 41 10.08 -10.42 3.95
CA ALA A 41 8.83 -10.13 4.65
C ALA A 41 8.66 -10.99 5.91
N LEU A 42 9.09 -12.25 5.87
CA LEU A 42 9.10 -13.14 7.04
C LEU A 42 10.08 -12.65 8.11
N LEU A 43 11.30 -12.28 7.72
CA LEU A 43 12.30 -11.74 8.65
C LEU A 43 11.81 -10.43 9.31
N ILE A 44 11.19 -9.55 8.53
CA ILE A 44 10.60 -8.31 9.04
C ILE A 44 9.46 -8.62 10.01
N ALA A 45 8.58 -9.56 9.67
CA ALA A 45 7.48 -9.97 10.54
C ALA A 45 7.98 -10.48 11.90
N LEU A 46 9.06 -11.26 11.90
CA LEU A 46 9.74 -11.72 13.12
C LEU A 46 10.35 -10.55 13.89
N ALA A 47 11.08 -9.65 13.22
CA ALA A 47 11.68 -8.47 13.85
C ALA A 47 10.63 -7.59 14.55
N ILE A 48 9.49 -7.35 13.88
CA ILE A 48 8.35 -6.61 14.45
C ILE A 48 7.77 -7.33 15.67
N LYS A 49 7.68 -8.66 15.65
CA LYS A 49 7.19 -9.45 16.79
C LYS A 49 8.17 -9.44 17.96
N CYS A 50 9.48 -9.41 17.71
CA CYS A 50 10.50 -9.31 18.74
C CYS A 50 10.50 -7.94 19.45
N GLU A 51 10.13 -6.85 18.76
CA GLU A 51 10.02 -5.52 19.38
C GLU A 51 8.85 -5.39 20.36
N GLY A 52 7.85 -6.26 20.28
CA GLY A 52 6.77 -6.28 21.25
C GLY A 52 5.44 -6.86 20.75
N PRO A 53 4.45 -6.98 21.66
CA PRO A 53 3.15 -7.55 21.36
C PRO A 53 2.40 -6.71 20.32
N GLY A 54 1.43 -7.32 19.64
CA GLY A 54 0.56 -6.64 18.67
C GLY A 54 0.62 -7.23 17.25
N PRO A 55 -0.13 -6.64 16.31
CA PRO A 55 -0.20 -7.09 14.93
C PRO A 55 1.08 -6.77 14.15
N ILE A 56 1.40 -7.58 13.14
CA ILE A 56 2.51 -7.34 12.22
C ILE A 56 2.15 -6.27 11.19
N PHE A 57 0.89 -6.27 10.75
CA PHE A 57 0.39 -5.37 9.73
C PHE A 57 -0.44 -4.25 10.35
N GLU A 58 -0.26 -3.07 9.79
CA GLU A 58 -1.11 -1.91 10.02
C GLU A 58 -2.01 -1.71 8.78
N ARG A 59 -3.23 -1.23 9.02
CA ARG A 59 -4.24 -0.99 7.98
C ARG A 59 -4.63 0.47 8.02
N GLN A 60 -4.53 1.13 6.87
CA GLN A 60 -4.92 2.52 6.71
C GLN A 60 -6.02 2.62 5.65
N THR A 61 -7.13 3.27 5.99
CA THR A 61 -8.23 3.46 5.05
C THR A 61 -7.83 4.50 4.01
N CYS A 62 -7.87 4.11 2.73
CA CYS A 62 -7.57 4.98 1.60
C CYS A 62 -8.72 4.97 0.57
N ILE A 63 -8.79 6.01 -0.26
CA ILE A 63 -9.65 6.06 -1.44
C ILE A 63 -8.81 5.74 -2.67
N GLY A 64 -9.21 4.68 -3.39
CA GLY A 64 -8.62 4.25 -4.65
C GLY A 64 -9.41 4.71 -5.88
N ARG A 65 -9.10 4.12 -7.03
CA ARG A 65 -9.73 4.45 -8.31
C ARG A 65 -11.26 4.32 -8.25
N GLY A 66 -11.96 5.31 -8.79
CA GLY A 66 -13.42 5.34 -8.82
C GLY A 66 -14.07 5.65 -7.47
N GLY A 67 -13.32 6.22 -6.52
CA GLY A 67 -13.84 6.62 -5.21
C GLY A 67 -14.03 5.46 -4.23
N ARG A 68 -13.55 4.26 -4.57
CA ARG A 68 -13.71 3.07 -3.74
C ARG A 68 -12.76 3.13 -2.54
N ARG A 69 -13.31 2.93 -1.35
CA ARG A 69 -12.50 2.81 -0.11
C ARG A 69 -11.90 1.42 -0.02
N PHE A 70 -10.64 1.34 0.38
CA PHE A 70 -9.97 0.07 0.66
C PHE A 70 -8.97 0.24 1.82
N GLN A 71 -8.50 -0.89 2.37
CA GLN A 71 -7.54 -0.90 3.47
C GLN A 71 -6.13 -1.11 2.92
N MET A 72 -5.33 -0.05 2.87
CA MET A 72 -3.92 -0.11 2.49
C MET A 72 -3.12 -0.82 3.60
N LEU A 73 -2.42 -1.90 3.22
CA LEU A 73 -1.62 -2.70 4.13
C LEU A 73 -0.20 -2.17 4.22
N LYS A 74 0.34 -2.07 5.45
CA LYS A 74 1.75 -1.75 5.70
C LYS A 74 2.28 -2.62 6.83
N PHE A 75 3.59 -2.75 6.94
CA PHE A 75 4.19 -3.27 8.16
C PHE A 75 3.99 -2.26 9.29
N ARG A 76 3.75 -2.76 10.51
CA ARG A 76 3.67 -1.94 11.70
C ARG A 76 5.02 -1.26 11.94
N THR A 77 4.99 0.06 12.09
CA THR A 77 6.20 0.87 12.36
C THR A 77 6.14 1.58 13.71
N THR A 78 5.03 1.43 14.44
CA THR A 78 4.78 2.08 15.72
C THR A 78 4.57 1.06 16.84
N VAL A 79 4.80 1.47 18.09
CA VAL A 79 4.51 0.66 19.27
C VAL A 79 3.01 0.34 19.28
N ALA A 80 2.65 -0.93 19.53
CA ALA A 80 1.24 -1.28 19.64
C ALA A 80 0.61 -0.62 20.86
N ASP A 81 -0.48 0.09 20.60
CA ASP A 81 -1.39 0.56 21.63
C ASP A 81 -2.46 -0.51 21.85
N ARG A 82 -2.45 -1.13 23.03
CA ARG A 82 -3.41 -2.18 23.40
C ARG A 82 -4.81 -1.63 23.67
N GLU A 83 -4.88 -0.39 24.16
CA GLU A 83 -6.15 0.24 24.54
C GLU A 83 -6.80 0.96 23.36
N HIS A 84 -6.09 1.12 22.25
CA HIS A 84 -6.55 1.81 21.03
C HIS A 84 -6.97 3.28 21.28
N ASN A 85 -6.39 3.90 22.32
CA ASN A 85 -6.66 5.28 22.74
C ASN A 85 -5.81 6.32 21.99
N VAL A 86 -4.68 5.90 21.42
CA VAL A 86 -3.73 6.77 20.74
C VAL A 86 -3.85 6.57 19.23
N PRO A 87 -4.12 7.65 18.47
CA PRO A 87 -4.15 7.56 17.02
C PRO A 87 -2.75 7.19 16.50
N VAL A 88 -2.71 6.42 15.41
CA VAL A 88 -1.46 5.87 14.83
C VAL A 88 -0.36 6.91 14.66
N TRP A 89 -0.70 8.09 14.15
CA TRP A 89 0.28 9.16 13.87
C TRP A 89 0.94 9.71 15.14
N ALA A 90 0.28 9.58 16.30
CA ALA A 90 0.81 10.00 17.60
C ALA A 90 1.58 8.89 18.32
N ARG A 91 1.57 7.65 17.80
CA ARG A 91 2.27 6.52 18.43
C ARG A 91 3.77 6.63 18.23
N LYS A 92 4.51 6.27 19.27
CA LYS A 92 5.97 6.18 19.22
C LYS A 92 6.40 5.20 18.13
N THR A 93 7.32 5.64 17.27
CA THR A 93 7.92 4.80 16.22
C THR A 93 8.94 3.84 16.83
N THR A 94 8.98 2.58 16.39
CA THR A 94 9.94 1.58 16.89
C THR A 94 11.29 1.67 16.14
N GLN A 95 12.32 0.95 16.59
CA GLN A 95 13.64 0.98 15.93
C GLN A 95 13.59 0.30 14.56
N VAL A 96 12.97 -0.89 14.48
CA VAL A 96 12.67 -1.57 13.22
C VAL A 96 11.75 -0.69 12.38
N GLY A 97 10.74 -0.07 12.99
CA GLY A 97 9.83 0.85 12.31
C GLY A 97 10.53 2.04 11.66
N GLN A 98 11.55 2.60 12.32
CA GLN A 98 12.37 3.69 11.79
C GLN A 98 13.17 3.22 10.56
N PHE A 99 13.79 2.04 10.63
CA PHE A 99 14.50 1.43 9.50
C PHE A 99 13.57 1.12 8.31
N LEU A 100 12.39 0.57 8.59
CA LEU A 100 11.41 0.26 7.55
C LEU A 100 11.00 1.54 6.80
N ARG A 101 10.67 2.62 7.54
CA ARG A 101 10.29 3.93 6.96
C ARG A 101 11.40 4.56 6.13
N SER A 102 12.67 4.47 6.58
CA SER A 102 13.79 5.07 5.84
C SER A 102 14.05 4.35 4.51
N THR A 103 13.73 3.05 4.45
CA THR A 103 13.90 2.20 3.26
C THR A 103 12.63 2.04 2.42
N ARG A 104 11.49 2.53 2.90
CA ARG A 104 10.14 2.33 2.32
C ARG A 104 9.65 0.88 2.29
N ILE A 105 10.36 -0.01 2.97
CA ILE A 105 10.07 -1.44 3.02
C ILE A 105 8.76 -1.71 3.77
N GLU A 106 8.29 -0.78 4.62
CA GLU A 106 6.99 -0.88 5.28
C GLU A 106 5.82 -1.03 4.31
N ASN A 107 6.00 -0.64 3.04
CA ASN A 107 4.98 -0.70 2.01
C ASN A 107 4.95 -2.03 1.24
N LEU A 108 5.87 -2.97 1.49
CA LEU A 108 5.83 -4.28 0.83
C LEU A 108 4.47 -5.02 0.95
N PRO A 109 3.74 -4.95 2.08
CA PRO A 109 2.42 -5.56 2.19
C PRO A 109 1.38 -4.97 1.21
N GLN A 110 1.63 -3.80 0.62
CA GLN A 110 0.76 -3.21 -0.42
C GLN A 110 0.74 -4.04 -1.71
N LEU A 111 1.73 -4.90 -1.95
CA LEU A 111 1.69 -5.86 -3.06
C LEU A 111 0.44 -6.76 -2.98
N CYS A 112 -0.02 -7.08 -1.77
CA CYS A 112 -1.28 -7.81 -1.57
C CYS A 112 -2.50 -6.98 -2.03
N ASN A 113 -2.48 -5.66 -1.84
CA ASN A 113 -3.54 -4.79 -2.33
C ASN A 113 -3.54 -4.70 -3.87
N VAL A 114 -2.36 -4.75 -4.51
CA VAL A 114 -2.25 -4.82 -5.97
C VAL A 114 -2.88 -6.12 -6.50
N LEU A 115 -2.57 -7.26 -5.87
CA LEU A 115 -3.17 -8.56 -6.21
C LEU A 115 -4.70 -8.55 -6.07
N ARG A 116 -5.23 -7.90 -5.02
CA ARG A 116 -6.69 -7.74 -4.81
C ARG A 116 -7.35 -6.77 -5.78
N GLY A 117 -6.58 -6.04 -6.58
CA GLY A 117 -7.10 -5.02 -7.50
C GLY A 117 -7.58 -3.74 -6.82
N GLU A 118 -7.15 -3.52 -5.58
CA GLU A 118 -7.44 -2.30 -4.83
C GLU A 118 -6.52 -1.15 -5.27
N MET A 119 -5.32 -1.47 -5.76
CA MET A 119 -4.35 -0.51 -6.30
C MET A 119 -3.55 -1.11 -7.48
N ARG A 120 -2.69 -0.29 -8.10
CA ARG A 120 -1.72 -0.70 -9.12
C ARG A 120 -0.31 -0.45 -8.63
N LEU A 121 0.65 -1.31 -9.00
CA LEU A 121 2.06 -1.10 -8.71
C LEU A 121 2.60 0.08 -9.54
N ILE A 122 2.15 0.18 -10.79
CA ILE A 122 2.47 1.30 -11.70
C ILE A 122 1.16 1.97 -12.12
N ASP A 123 0.85 3.12 -11.50
CA ASP A 123 -0.32 3.91 -11.85
C ASP A 123 0.03 4.93 -12.96
N PRO A 124 -0.57 4.85 -14.17
CA PRO A 124 -0.20 5.73 -15.29
C PRO A 124 -0.42 7.21 -15.02
N ASP A 125 -1.42 7.53 -14.19
CA ASP A 125 -1.84 8.90 -13.91
C ASP A 125 -1.12 9.49 -12.68
N GLY A 126 -0.26 8.70 -12.02
CA GLY A 126 0.45 9.10 -10.81
C GLY A 126 -0.45 9.36 -9.60
N SER A 127 -1.72 8.94 -9.65
CA SER A 127 -2.67 9.15 -8.55
C SER A 127 -2.31 8.25 -7.36
N SER A 128 -1.70 8.82 -6.33
CA SER A 128 -1.52 8.11 -5.06
C SER A 128 -2.87 7.98 -4.34
N PRO A 129 -3.15 6.87 -3.63
CA PRO A 129 -4.35 6.72 -2.83
C PRO A 129 -4.46 7.88 -1.83
N SER A 130 -5.61 8.55 -1.81
CA SER A 130 -5.82 9.61 -0.83
C SER A 130 -6.21 8.99 0.51
N PHE A 131 -5.61 9.51 1.58
CA PHE A 131 -5.92 9.08 2.93
C PHE A 131 -7.24 9.71 3.37
N LEU A 132 -8.02 8.94 4.13
CA LEU A 132 -9.12 9.49 4.90
C LEU A 132 -8.57 9.84 6.29
N ASP A 133 -8.68 11.12 6.65
CA ASP A 133 -8.36 11.63 7.99
C ASP A 133 -9.44 11.22 9.00
#